data_AF-A0A8J2VIV5-F1
#
_entry.id   AF-A0A8J2VIV5-F1
#
_cell.length_a   1.000
_cell.length_b   1.000
_cell.length_c   1.000
_cell.angle_alpha   90.00
_cell.angle_beta   90.00
_cell.angle_gamma   90.00
#
_symmetry.space_group_name_H-M   'P 1'
#
loop_
_entity.id
_entity.type
_entity.pdbx_description
1 polymer ?
#
loop_
_entity_poly.entity_id
_entity_poly.type
_entity_poly.pdbx_seq_one_letter_code
_entity_poly.pdbx_strand_id
1 'polypeptide(L)' 'MSLQPTFKDDPTVGPYNHAFVIGSEKTLSFTTQGMIDQMLEITRENGDGHGGH' A
#
# COMPACT_ATOMS: atom_id res chain seq x y z
N MET A 1 -8.20 11.17 7.83
CA MET A 1 -6.82 11.09 7.29
C MET A 1 -6.67 9.66 6.77
N SER A 2 -6.46 9.47 5.47
CA SER A 2 -6.23 8.13 4.90
C SER A 2 -4.76 7.77 5.10
N LEU A 3 -4.47 6.51 5.46
CA LEU A 3 -3.09 6.00 5.56
C LEU A 3 -2.49 5.71 4.18
N GLN A 4 -3.34 5.58 3.15
CA GLN A 4 -2.95 5.20 1.80
C GLN A 4 -2.28 6.37 1.06
N PRO A 5 -0.97 6.31 0.79
CA PRO A 5 -0.27 7.37 0.08
C PRO A 5 -0.67 7.42 -1.39
N THR A 6 -0.64 8.60 -1.99
CA THR A 6 -0.96 8.76 -3.41
C THR A 6 0.14 9.47 -4.20
N PHE A 7 0.19 9.20 -5.51
CA PHE A 7 0.99 9.95 -6.49
C PHE A 7 0.11 10.51 -7.61
N LYS A 8 0.60 11.55 -8.29
CA LYS A 8 -0.11 12.18 -9.43
C LYS A 8 0.36 11.60 -10.77
N ASP A 9 1.64 11.83 -11.10
CA ASP A 9 2.17 11.57 -12.44
C ASP A 9 3.11 10.36 -12.49
N ASP A 10 4.07 10.29 -11.57
CA ASP A 10 5.10 9.25 -11.55
C ASP A 10 5.22 8.62 -10.14
N PRO A 11 5.06 7.29 -10.01
CA PRO A 11 5.11 6.61 -8.71
C PRO A 11 6.51 6.61 -8.09
N THR A 12 7.57 6.87 -8.86
CA THR A 12 8.96 6.85 -8.40
C THR A 12 9.41 8.16 -7.74
N VAL A 13 8.72 9.26 -8.05
CA VAL A 13 8.90 10.57 -7.39
C VAL A 13 7.85 10.84 -6.30
N GLY A 14 6.94 9.88 -6.09
CA GLY A 14 5.94 9.93 -5.04
C GLY A 14 6.47 9.55 -3.65
N PRO A 15 5.61 9.57 -2.63
CA PRO A 15 5.98 9.16 -1.27
C PRO A 15 6.46 7.69 -1.26
N TYR A 16 7.60 7.44 -0.63
CA TYR A 16 8.13 6.08 -0.47
C TYR A 16 7.58 5.44 0.81
N ASN A 17 6.98 4.26 0.70
CA ASN A 17 6.57 3.49 1.85
C ASN A 17 7.70 2.53 2.28
N HIS A 18 8.19 2.70 3.50
CA HIS A 18 9.23 1.85 4.09
C HIS A 18 8.75 1.18 5.39
N ALA A 19 7.44 1.05 5.57
CA ALA A 19 6.90 0.30 6.69
C ALA A 19 7.26 -1.19 6.57
N PHE A 20 7.64 -1.78 7.68
CA PHE A 20 7.83 -3.23 7.80
C PHE A 20 7.12 -3.72 9.06
N VAL A 21 6.61 -4.93 9.00
CA VAL A 21 5.94 -5.60 10.12
C VAL A 21 6.65 -6.93 10.36
N ILE A 22 6.93 -7.24 11.63
CA ILE A 22 7.59 -8.49 12.03
C ILE A 22 6.59 -9.32 12.83
N GLY A 23 6.40 -10.57 12.44
CA GLY A 23 5.53 -11.50 13.15
C GLY A 23 5.50 -12.86 12.47
N SER A 24 4.79 -13.80 13.09
CA SER A 24 4.52 -15.13 12.53
C SER A 24 3.09 -15.18 11.97
N GLU A 25 2.74 -16.23 11.21
CA GLU A 25 1.36 -16.46 10.77
C GLU A 25 0.34 -16.53 11.93
N LYS A 26 0.79 -16.88 13.15
CA LYS A 26 -0.07 -16.87 14.35
C LYS A 26 -0.45 -15.47 14.81
N THR A 27 0.40 -14.48 14.55
CA THR A 27 0.21 -13.08 14.97
C THR A 27 -0.21 -12.18 13.81
N LEU A 28 0.15 -12.55 12.58
CA LEU A 28 -0.12 -11.84 11.33
C LEU A 28 -0.56 -12.86 10.28
N SER A 29 -1.86 -13.17 10.25
CA SER A 29 -2.41 -14.05 9.22
C SER A 29 -2.23 -13.44 7.83
N PHE A 30 -2.26 -14.26 6.77
CA PHE A 30 -2.22 -13.77 5.38
C PHE A 30 -3.29 -12.72 5.08
N THR A 31 -4.51 -12.90 5.61
CA THR A 31 -5.58 -11.91 5.45
C THR A 31 -5.21 -10.58 6.11
N THR A 32 -4.60 -10.61 7.29
CA THR A 32 -4.16 -9.40 7.99
C THR A 32 -3.03 -8.71 7.24
N GLN A 33 -2.07 -9.48 6.74
CA GLN A 33 -0.98 -8.96 5.90
C GLN A 33 -1.54 -8.28 4.64
N GLY A 34 -2.47 -8.93 3.92
CA GLY A 34 -3.09 -8.33 2.72
C GLY A 34 -3.89 -7.06 3.00
N MET A 35 -4.57 -6.97 4.16
CA MET A 35 -5.23 -5.72 4.58
C MET A 35 -4.22 -4.61 4.85
N ILE A 36 -3.11 -4.93 5.54
CA ILE A 36 -2.04 -3.97 5.81
C ILE A 36 -1.41 -3.50 4.49
N ASP A 37 -1.11 -4.42 3.57
CA ASP A 37 -0.54 -4.11 2.26
C ASP A 37 -1.47 -3.18 1.48
N GLN A 38 -2.78 -3.46 1.44
CA GLN A 38 -3.76 -2.60 0.77
C GLN A 38 -3.84 -1.19 1.37
N MET A 39 -3.74 -1.07 2.71
CA MET A 39 -3.74 0.22 3.40
C MET A 39 -2.47 1.04 3.11
N LEU A 40 -1.37 0.35 2.81
CA LEU A 40 -0.03 0.90 2.66
C LEU A 40 0.39 1.03 1.19
N GLU A 41 -0.36 0.42 0.27
CA GLU A 41 -0.14 0.46 -1.16
C GLU A 41 -0.25 1.90 -1.67
N ILE A 42 0.77 2.33 -2.41
CA ILE A 42 0.81 3.64 -3.04
C ILE A 42 -0.07 3.59 -4.30
N THR A 43 -1.07 4.46 -4.39
CA THR A 43 -2.02 4.48 -5.52
C THR A 43 -2.05 5.82 -6.25
N ARG A 44 -2.68 5.90 -7.42
CA ARG A 44 -2.90 7.19 -8.09
C ARG A 44 -3.96 7.99 -7.35
N GLU A 45 -3.78 9.31 -7.25
CA GLU A 45 -4.73 10.22 -6.60
C GLU A 45 -6.16 10.09 -7.18
N ASN A 46 -6.28 9.79 -8.47
CA ASN A 46 -7.56 9.66 -9.17
C ASN A 46 -8.14 8.23 -9.18
N GLY A 47 -7.54 7.29 -8.43
CA GLY A 47 -8.11 5.95 -8.24
C GLY A 47 -7.78 4.92 -9.30
N ASP A 48 -7.01 5.26 -10.33
CA ASP A 48 -6.46 4.28 -11.29
C ASP A 48 -5.32 3.50 -10.63
N GLY A 49 -5.66 2.44 -9.89
CA GLY A 49 -4.71 1.47 -9.37
C GLY A 49 -3.94 0.74 -10.48
N HIS A 50 -2.89 0.00 -10.10
CA HIS A 50 -1.95 -0.69 -10.99
C HIS A 50 -2.57 -1.79 -11.91
N GLY A 51 -3.89 -1.87 -12.03
CA GLY A 51 -4.64 -2.88 -12.79
C GLY A 51 -5.24 -2.39 -14.12
N GLY A 52 -4.79 -1.25 -14.66
CA GLY A 52 -5.18 -0.77 -15.99
C GLY A 52 -4.52 -1.56 -17.12
N HIS A 53 -4.95 -2.82 -17.31
CA HIS A 53 -4.97 -3.47 -18.61
C HIS A 53 -6.38 -3.36 -19.19
#